data_AF-A0A815SMM9-F1
#
_entry.id   AF-A0A815SMM9-F1
#
_cell.length_a   1.000
_cell.length_b   1.000
_cell.length_c   1.000
_cell.angle_alpha   90.00
_cell.angle_beta   90.00
_cell.angle_gamma   90.00
#
_symmetry.space_group_name_H-M   'P 1'
#
loop_
_entity.id
_entity.type
_entity.pdbx_description
1 polymer ?
#
loop_
_entity_poly.entity_id
_entity_poly.type
_entity_poly.pdbx_seq_one_letter_code
_entity_poly.pdbx_strand_id
1 'polypeptide(L)'
;KNFFDPYIKQNAPKHLQHVWFSSPGFAFHGVQRELLVGSYSSLIASLGIALFVLFLTSGNLFIAVYALITITFVIAVSVAIFAALKWELGIVEAIIVIMSVSLSVDFVVHFGVGYIHTDSADIDHERKKIKQHYLSSISTPTEPPDNMEIRIPRKMSTYHLIYKQQQIERETRVTESISRVGSAVFMAAFTTFAARFSMTLSSLTAFRQMGQFLMTIMLTSWVFSMFFFLPLCA
;
A
#
# COMPACT_ATOMS: atom_id res chain seq x y z
N LYS A 1 10.71 -21.52 30.67
CA LYS A 1 11.04 -20.37 31.55
C LYS A 1 10.05 -20.24 32.71
N ASN A 2 8.74 -20.32 32.47
CA ASN A 2 7.72 -20.10 33.52
C ASN A 2 7.73 -21.06 34.73
N PHE A 3 8.34 -22.24 34.63
CA PHE A 3 8.45 -23.18 35.75
C PHE A 3 9.84 -23.21 36.39
N PHE A 4 10.88 -23.37 35.57
CA PHE A 4 12.26 -23.56 36.04
C PHE A 4 12.88 -22.32 36.72
N ASP A 5 12.72 -21.14 36.12
CA ASP A 5 13.31 -19.90 36.63
C ASP A 5 12.74 -19.47 38.01
N PRO A 6 11.40 -19.48 38.24
CA PRO A 6 10.87 -19.19 39.56
C PRO A 6 11.16 -20.30 40.57
N TYR A 7 11.15 -21.57 40.15
CA TYR A 7 11.44 -22.71 41.04
C TYR A 7 12.86 -22.66 41.60
N ILE A 8 13.87 -22.36 40.77
CA ILE A 8 15.26 -22.23 41.21
C ILE A 8 15.46 -21.01 42.12
N LYS A 9 14.82 -19.87 41.79
CA LYS A 9 14.92 -18.67 42.65
C LYS A 9 14.34 -18.87 44.04
N GLN A 10 13.31 -19.70 44.18
CA GLN A 10 12.64 -19.94 45.46
C GLN A 10 13.29 -21.06 46.28
N ASN A 11 13.75 -22.13 45.63
CA ASN A 11 14.16 -23.36 46.33
C ASN A 11 15.67 -23.64 46.29
N ALA A 12 16.45 -22.94 45.45
CA ALA A 12 17.90 -23.19 45.35
C ALA A 12 18.72 -22.24 46.24
N PRO A 13 19.84 -22.72 46.83
CA PRO A 13 20.79 -21.88 47.56
C PRO A 13 21.33 -20.74 46.68
N LYS A 14 21.71 -19.60 47.28
CA LYS A 14 22.17 -18.39 46.54
C LYS A 14 23.25 -18.67 45.48
N HIS A 15 24.12 -19.65 45.71
CA HIS A 15 25.21 -20.02 44.79
C HIS A 15 24.75 -20.86 43.57
N LEU A 16 23.55 -21.46 43.60
CA LEU A 16 23.01 -22.36 42.56
C LEU A 16 21.87 -21.72 41.74
N GLN A 17 21.63 -20.41 41.90
CA GLN A 17 20.55 -19.71 41.20
C GLN A 17 20.87 -19.36 39.73
N HIS A 18 22.09 -19.65 39.27
CA HIS A 18 22.58 -19.32 37.92
C HIS A 18 22.60 -20.51 36.96
N VAL A 19 21.89 -21.59 37.27
CA VAL A 19 21.84 -22.78 36.41
C VAL A 19 20.94 -22.52 35.19
N TRP A 20 21.41 -22.92 34.02
CA TRP A 20 20.65 -22.86 32.76
C TRP A 20 20.16 -24.24 32.32
N PHE A 21 19.11 -24.25 31.50
CA PHE A 21 18.62 -25.46 30.84
C PHE A 21 19.02 -25.43 29.35
N SER A 22 19.64 -26.51 28.87
CA SER A 22 20.09 -26.65 27.49
C SER A 22 19.51 -27.90 26.86
N SER A 23 19.08 -27.80 25.60
CA SER A 23 18.56 -28.91 24.80
C SER A 23 18.87 -28.64 23.33
N PRO A 24 19.25 -29.65 22.53
CA PRO A 24 19.45 -29.49 21.09
C PRO A 24 18.24 -28.90 20.35
N GLY A 25 17.01 -29.22 20.81
CA GLY A 25 15.78 -28.69 20.22
C GLY A 25 15.58 -27.18 20.41
N PHE A 26 16.27 -26.57 21.38
CA PHE A 26 16.18 -25.13 21.61
C PHE A 26 16.89 -24.29 20.55
N ALA A 27 17.84 -24.86 19.82
CA ALA A 27 18.47 -24.15 18.72
C ALA A 27 17.43 -23.83 17.62
N PHE A 28 16.67 -24.84 17.18
CA PHE A 28 15.64 -24.66 16.14
C PHE A 28 14.46 -23.81 16.63
N HIS A 29 13.94 -24.10 17.83
CA HIS A 29 12.87 -23.32 18.42
C HIS A 29 13.28 -21.86 18.66
N GLY A 30 14.53 -21.62 19.05
CA GLY A 30 15.11 -20.29 19.18
C GLY A 30 15.08 -19.55 17.85
N VAL A 31 15.59 -20.17 16.78
CA VAL A 31 15.56 -19.58 15.42
C VAL A 31 14.13 -19.27 14.97
N GLN A 32 13.18 -20.20 15.14
CA GLN A 32 11.79 -19.96 14.76
C GLN A 32 11.15 -18.80 15.54
N ARG A 33 11.42 -18.72 16.85
CA ARG A 33 10.91 -17.64 17.69
C ARG A 33 11.49 -16.29 17.29
N GLU A 34 12.81 -16.22 17.07
CA GLU A 34 13.48 -14.98 16.68
C GLU A 34 13.07 -14.56 15.26
N LEU A 35 12.81 -15.50 14.36
CA LEU A 35 12.24 -15.21 13.04
C LEU A 35 10.86 -14.58 13.17
N LEU A 36 9.96 -15.14 13.97
CA LEU A 36 8.61 -14.60 14.14
C LEU A 36 8.64 -13.21 14.79
N VAL A 37 9.34 -13.06 15.93
CA VAL A 37 9.40 -11.80 16.69
C VAL A 37 10.20 -10.73 15.93
N GLY A 38 11.31 -11.11 15.31
CA GLY A 38 12.14 -10.22 14.48
C GLY A 38 11.43 -9.77 13.22
N SER A 39 10.70 -10.65 12.54
CA SER A 39 9.91 -10.28 11.35
C SER A 39 8.75 -9.35 11.71
N TYR A 40 8.02 -9.67 12.77
CA TYR A 40 6.90 -8.83 13.20
C TYR A 40 7.36 -7.42 13.62
N SER A 41 8.42 -7.32 14.41
CA SER A 41 8.96 -6.02 14.86
C SER A 41 9.54 -5.20 13.71
N SER A 42 10.26 -5.82 12.78
CA SER A 42 10.80 -5.15 11.58
C SER A 42 9.71 -4.70 10.61
N LEU A 43 8.61 -5.45 10.47
CA LEU A 43 7.45 -5.04 9.68
C LEU A 43 6.81 -3.76 10.22
N ILE A 44 6.58 -3.68 11.53
CA ILE A 44 6.01 -2.48 12.17
C ILE A 44 6.96 -1.30 12.00
N ALA A 45 8.25 -1.49 12.24
CA ALA A 45 9.25 -0.44 12.05
C ALA A 45 9.28 0.07 10.61
N SER A 46 9.25 -0.84 9.63
CA SER A 46 9.23 -0.52 8.20
C SER A 46 7.97 0.26 7.80
N LEU A 47 6.79 -0.14 8.28
CA LEU A 47 5.54 0.59 8.05
C LEU A 47 5.56 1.99 8.70
N GLY A 48 6.17 2.14 9.87
CA GLY A 48 6.35 3.45 10.52
C GLY A 48 7.26 4.38 9.73
N ILE A 49 8.39 3.87 9.23
CA ILE A 49 9.30 4.62 8.36
C ILE A 49 8.61 4.98 7.04
N ALA A 50 7.88 4.03 6.44
CA ALA A 50 7.11 4.28 5.22
C ALA A 50 6.09 5.40 5.42
N LEU A 51 5.33 5.40 6.52
CA LEU A 51 4.39 6.47 6.85
C LEU A 51 5.11 7.83 6.97
N PHE A 52 6.26 7.87 7.64
CA PHE A 52 7.04 9.10 7.79
C PHE A 52 7.52 9.64 6.43
N VAL A 53 8.07 8.78 5.57
CA VAL A 53 8.54 9.15 4.22
C VAL A 53 7.37 9.58 3.34
N LEU A 54 6.25 8.85 3.37
CA LEU A 54 5.03 9.21 2.64
C LEU A 54 4.47 10.55 3.10
N PHE A 55 4.47 10.82 4.41
CA PHE A 55 4.03 12.09 4.95
C PHE A 55 4.92 13.26 4.48
N LEU A 56 6.24 13.09 4.52
CA LEU A 56 7.19 14.10 4.02
C LEU A 56 7.05 14.34 2.52
N THR A 57 6.84 13.28 1.75
CA THR A 57 6.75 13.36 0.28
C THR A 57 5.42 13.94 -0.16
N SER A 58 4.32 13.55 0.49
CA SER A 58 2.98 13.97 0.08
C SER A 58 2.54 15.33 0.64
N GLY A 59 3.07 15.75 1.79
CA GLY A 59 2.64 16.98 2.49
C GLY A 59 1.18 16.99 2.97
N ASN A 60 0.42 15.93 2.67
CA ASN A 60 -0.97 15.76 3.03
C ASN A 60 -1.16 14.41 3.74
N LEU A 61 -1.61 14.47 4.99
CA LEU A 61 -1.80 13.29 5.84
C LEU A 61 -2.82 12.31 5.25
N PHE A 62 -3.85 12.78 4.56
CA PHE A 62 -4.89 11.89 4.00
C PHE A 62 -4.34 10.98 2.90
N ILE A 63 -3.53 11.53 1.99
CA ILE A 63 -2.91 10.75 0.91
C ILE A 63 -1.92 9.73 1.49
N ALA A 64 -1.13 10.13 2.50
CA ALA A 64 -0.22 9.23 3.20
C ALA A 64 -0.95 8.08 3.92
N VAL A 65 -2.11 8.33 4.52
CA VAL A 65 -2.95 7.29 5.14
C VAL A 65 -3.52 6.33 4.10
N TYR A 66 -4.03 6.83 2.97
CA TYR A 66 -4.53 6.01 1.86
C TYR A 66 -3.43 5.11 1.28
N ALA A 67 -2.21 5.66 1.15
CA ALA A 67 -1.03 4.92 0.77
C ALA A 67 -0.71 3.79 1.77
N LEU A 68 -0.71 4.09 3.08
CA LEU A 68 -0.42 3.11 4.12
C LEU A 68 -1.44 1.96 4.18
N ILE A 69 -2.73 2.28 4.02
CA ILE A 69 -3.80 1.27 3.95
C ILE A 69 -3.55 0.34 2.75
N THR A 70 -3.19 0.90 1.59
CA THR A 70 -2.87 0.12 0.39
C THR A 70 -1.69 -0.83 0.64
N ILE A 71 -0.58 -0.33 1.20
CA ILE A 71 0.60 -1.15 1.49
C ILE A 71 0.26 -2.28 2.47
N THR A 72 -0.51 -1.98 3.52
CA THR A 72 -0.94 -2.99 4.49
C THR A 72 -1.78 -4.08 3.82
N PHE A 73 -2.68 -3.70 2.90
CA PHE A 73 -3.49 -4.64 2.14
C PHE A 73 -2.65 -5.50 1.19
N VAL A 74 -1.66 -4.92 0.52
CA VAL A 74 -0.71 -5.66 -0.35
C VAL A 74 0.05 -6.70 0.45
N ILE A 75 0.55 -6.36 1.64
CA ILE A 75 1.26 -7.31 2.52
C ILE A 75 0.30 -8.42 2.97
N ALA A 76 -0.90 -8.08 3.40
CA ALA A 76 -1.89 -9.06 3.84
C ALA A 76 -2.25 -10.04 2.72
N VAL A 77 -2.49 -9.56 1.51
CA VAL A 77 -2.76 -10.41 0.33
C VAL A 77 -1.54 -11.25 -0.05
N SER A 78 -0.33 -10.68 0.02
CA SER A 78 0.91 -11.43 -0.28
C SER A 78 1.12 -12.58 0.70
N VAL A 79 0.93 -12.34 2.00
CA VAL A 79 1.01 -13.38 3.04
C VAL A 79 -0.14 -14.38 2.90
N ALA A 80 -1.35 -13.95 2.49
CA ALA A 80 -2.47 -14.85 2.26
C ALA A 80 -2.23 -15.79 1.07
N ILE A 81 -1.67 -15.29 -0.04
CA ILE A 81 -1.29 -16.14 -1.19
C ILE A 81 -0.24 -17.16 -0.75
N PHE A 82 0.74 -16.74 0.05
CA PHE A 82 1.76 -17.61 0.59
C PHE A 82 1.18 -18.71 1.50
N ALA A 83 0.29 -18.33 2.42
CA ALA A 83 -0.40 -19.28 3.29
C ALA A 83 -1.27 -20.26 2.47
N ALA A 84 -1.92 -19.79 1.41
CA ALA A 84 -2.72 -20.62 0.51
C ALA A 84 -1.87 -21.66 -0.24
N LEU A 85 -0.61 -21.34 -0.53
CA LEU A 85 0.34 -22.27 -1.13
C LEU A 85 0.88 -23.32 -0.13
N LYS A 86 0.49 -23.24 1.15
CA LYS A 86 0.94 -24.12 2.26
C LYS A 86 2.45 -24.09 2.47
N TRP A 87 3.08 -22.94 2.28
CA TRP A 87 4.52 -22.80 2.52
C TRP A 87 4.81 -22.47 3.98
N GLU A 88 5.89 -23.05 4.50
CA GLU A 88 6.35 -22.81 5.87
C GLU A 88 7.17 -21.52 5.95
N LEU A 89 7.03 -20.78 7.05
CA LEU A 89 7.75 -19.53 7.27
C LEU A 89 9.22 -19.82 7.66
N GLY A 90 10.13 -19.67 6.70
CA GLY A 90 11.57 -19.73 6.93
C GLY A 90 12.24 -18.36 6.98
N ILE A 91 13.58 -18.37 6.99
CA ILE A 91 14.41 -17.17 7.05
C ILE A 91 14.25 -16.33 5.78
N VAL A 92 14.25 -16.98 4.62
CA VAL A 92 14.16 -16.29 3.33
C VAL A 92 12.77 -15.67 3.17
N GLU A 93 11.73 -16.40 3.54
CA GLU A 93 10.33 -15.96 3.49
C GLU A 93 10.11 -14.75 4.39
N ALA A 94 10.64 -14.78 5.62
CA ALA A 94 10.65 -13.65 6.53
C ALA A 94 11.29 -12.39 5.92
N ILE A 95 12.48 -12.53 5.32
CA ILE A 95 13.17 -11.42 4.67
C ILE A 95 12.33 -10.87 3.52
N ILE A 96 11.74 -11.73 2.68
CA ILE A 96 11.01 -11.22 1.53
C ILE A 96 9.67 -10.59 1.94
N VAL A 97 9.00 -11.07 2.99
CA VAL A 97 7.83 -10.40 3.57
C VAL A 97 8.20 -8.98 4.04
N ILE A 98 9.35 -8.78 4.67
CA ILE A 98 9.82 -7.44 5.06
C ILE A 98 10.13 -6.58 3.83
N MET A 99 10.82 -7.15 2.83
CA MET A 99 11.15 -6.46 1.57
C MET A 99 9.90 -6.08 0.76
N SER A 100 8.79 -6.81 0.94
CA SER A 100 7.52 -6.50 0.28
C SER A 100 7.02 -5.10 0.62
N VAL A 101 7.27 -4.60 1.83
CA VAL A 101 6.92 -3.25 2.26
C VAL A 101 7.62 -2.23 1.37
N SER A 102 8.94 -2.33 1.21
CA SER A 102 9.74 -1.39 0.43
C SER A 102 9.39 -1.41 -1.06
N LEU A 103 9.15 -2.61 -1.62
CA LEU A 103 8.73 -2.76 -3.01
C LEU A 103 7.32 -2.21 -3.26
N SER A 104 6.42 -2.30 -2.28
CA SER A 104 5.06 -1.75 -2.39
C SER A 104 5.05 -0.24 -2.29
N VAL A 105 5.84 0.33 -1.37
CA VAL A 105 5.96 1.77 -1.17
C VAL A 105 6.43 2.48 -2.44
N ASP A 106 7.37 1.89 -3.19
CA ASP A 106 7.90 2.46 -4.43
C ASP A 106 6.77 2.81 -5.42
N PHE A 107 5.87 1.86 -5.70
CA PHE A 107 4.73 2.08 -6.58
C PHE A 107 3.80 3.17 -6.07
N VAL A 108 3.45 3.12 -4.78
CA VAL A 108 2.49 4.06 -4.19
C VAL A 108 3.06 5.48 -4.14
N VAL A 109 4.35 5.63 -3.83
CA VAL A 109 5.04 6.93 -3.85
C VAL A 109 5.08 7.51 -5.26
N HIS A 110 5.41 6.72 -6.27
CA HIS A 110 5.46 7.20 -7.65
C HIS A 110 4.10 7.73 -8.13
N PHE A 111 3.01 7.00 -7.88
CA PHE A 111 1.67 7.47 -8.18
C PHE A 111 1.24 8.66 -7.30
N GLY A 112 1.57 8.64 -6.01
CA GLY A 112 1.24 9.73 -5.08
C GLY A 112 1.94 11.04 -5.43
N VAL A 113 3.22 11.00 -5.78
CA VAL A 113 3.99 12.16 -6.25
C VAL A 113 3.42 12.67 -7.57
N GLY A 114 3.11 11.77 -8.51
CA GLY A 114 2.47 12.14 -9.78
C GLY A 114 1.11 12.81 -9.59
N TYR A 115 0.32 12.36 -8.62
CA TYR A 115 -0.97 12.95 -8.28
C TYR A 115 -0.83 14.37 -7.73
N ILE A 116 0.19 14.62 -6.90
CA ILE A 116 0.43 15.93 -6.28
C ILE A 116 1.04 16.93 -7.27
N HIS A 117 1.93 16.48 -8.15
CA HIS A 117 2.64 17.32 -9.12
C HIS A 117 1.88 17.47 -10.45
N THR A 118 0.55 17.46 -10.37
CA THR A 118 -0.33 17.76 -11.49
C THR A 118 -0.33 19.26 -11.78
N ASP A 119 -0.33 19.63 -13.06
CA ASP A 119 -0.22 21.04 -13.46
C ASP A 119 -1.50 21.78 -13.07
N SER A 120 -1.33 22.84 -12.27
CA SER A 120 -2.45 23.66 -11.81
C SER A 120 -3.15 24.36 -12.97
N ALA A 121 -2.44 24.60 -14.09
CA ALA A 121 -3.02 25.18 -15.29
C ALA A 121 -4.07 24.27 -15.94
N ASP A 122 -3.81 22.96 -16.01
CA ASP A 122 -4.73 21.97 -16.59
C ASP A 122 -5.98 21.83 -15.73
N ILE A 123 -5.82 21.81 -14.40
CA ILE A 123 -6.92 21.76 -13.43
C ILE A 123 -7.80 23.02 -13.54
N ASP A 124 -7.18 24.20 -13.63
CA ASP A 124 -7.91 25.45 -13.77
C ASP A 124 -8.63 25.57 -15.11
N HIS A 125 -8.07 25.01 -16.18
CA HIS A 125 -8.73 24.93 -17.49
C HIS A 125 -10.02 24.11 -17.41
N GLU A 126 -9.97 22.90 -16.86
CA GLU A 126 -11.15 22.03 -16.72
C GLU A 126 -12.18 22.63 -15.76
N ARG A 127 -11.75 23.22 -14.63
CA ARG A 127 -12.64 23.95 -13.71
C ARG A 127 -13.41 25.09 -14.39
N LYS A 128 -12.72 25.87 -15.23
CA LYS A 128 -13.34 26.98 -16.00
C LYS A 128 -14.35 26.45 -17.01
N LYS A 129 -14.00 25.39 -17.75
CA LYS A 129 -14.87 24.73 -18.74
C LYS A 129 -16.18 24.24 -18.12
N ILE A 130 -16.13 23.61 -16.94
CA ILE A 130 -17.32 23.16 -16.21
C ILE A 130 -18.15 24.35 -15.74
N LYS A 131 -17.51 25.37 -15.15
CA LYS A 131 -18.20 26.57 -14.70
C LYS A 131 -18.92 27.25 -15.85
N GLN A 132 -18.28 27.33 -17.02
CA GLN A 132 -18.87 27.91 -18.22
C GLN A 132 -20.03 27.07 -18.76
N HIS A 133 -19.88 25.75 -18.84
CA HIS A 133 -20.96 24.83 -19.22
C HIS A 133 -22.17 24.96 -18.30
N TYR A 134 -21.93 25.06 -16.98
CA TYR A 134 -22.96 25.26 -15.98
C TYR A 134 -23.69 26.59 -16.16
N LEU A 135 -22.94 27.68 -16.35
CA LEU A 135 -23.51 29.01 -16.61
C LEU A 135 -24.35 29.02 -17.89
N SER A 136 -23.90 28.34 -18.96
CA SER A 136 -24.69 28.22 -20.19
C SER A 136 -25.98 27.42 -20.00
N SER A 137 -25.95 26.36 -19.17
CA SER A 137 -27.14 25.53 -18.88
C SER A 137 -28.21 26.26 -18.06
N ILE A 138 -27.82 27.28 -17.29
CA ILE A 138 -28.76 28.14 -16.55
C ILE A 138 -29.41 29.17 -17.46
N SER A 139 -28.70 29.66 -18.48
CA SER A 139 -29.23 30.65 -19.43
C SER A 139 -30.20 30.07 -20.46
N THR A 140 -30.19 28.75 -20.68
CA THR A 140 -31.17 28.07 -21.53
C THR A 140 -32.47 27.80 -20.75
N PRO A 141 -33.63 28.33 -21.18
CA PRO A 141 -34.88 28.04 -20.51
C PRO A 141 -35.25 26.57 -20.75
N THR A 142 -35.04 25.73 -19.75
CA THR A 142 -35.70 24.42 -19.70
C THR A 142 -37.18 24.69 -19.41
N GLU A 143 -38.04 24.62 -20.42
CA GLU A 143 -39.48 24.47 -20.17
C GLU A 143 -39.68 23.19 -19.36
N PRO A 144 -40.18 23.28 -18.12
CA PRO A 144 -40.55 22.08 -17.38
C PRO A 144 -41.76 21.42 -18.07
N PRO A 145 -41.90 20.09 -18.04
CA PRO A 145 -43.18 19.47 -18.34
C PRO A 145 -44.26 20.11 -17.45
N ASP A 146 -45.43 20.36 -18.06
CA ASP A 146 -46.53 21.28 -17.67
C ASP A 146 -47.15 21.07 -16.26
N ASN A 147 -46.51 20.30 -15.38
CA ASN A 147 -47.01 19.94 -14.06
C ASN A 147 -45.92 19.79 -12.97
N MET A 148 -44.70 20.28 -13.15
CA MET A 148 -43.70 20.23 -12.08
C MET A 148 -42.74 21.43 -12.06
N GLU A 149 -43.18 22.56 -11.49
CA GLU A 149 -42.30 23.70 -11.22
C GLU A 149 -41.50 23.45 -9.92
N ILE A 150 -40.51 22.55 -9.95
CA ILE A 150 -39.54 22.43 -8.86
C ILE A 150 -38.52 23.57 -9.01
N ARG A 151 -38.82 24.70 -8.38
CA ARG A 151 -37.88 25.83 -8.29
C ARG A 151 -36.73 25.47 -7.35
N ILE A 152 -35.68 24.84 -7.87
CA ILE A 152 -34.48 24.48 -7.10
C ILE A 152 -33.84 25.78 -6.55
N PRO A 153 -33.60 25.91 -5.24
CA PRO A 153 -33.01 27.12 -4.68
C PRO A 153 -31.58 27.32 -5.20
N ARG A 154 -31.23 28.55 -5.64
CA ARG A 154 -29.87 28.89 -6.18
C ARG A 154 -28.71 28.43 -5.30
N LYS A 155 -28.88 28.41 -3.97
CA LYS A 155 -27.85 27.88 -3.05
C LYS A 155 -27.54 26.41 -3.31
N MET A 156 -28.56 25.57 -3.53
CA MET A 156 -28.39 24.13 -3.78
C MET A 156 -27.68 23.86 -5.11
N SER A 157 -27.94 24.71 -6.10
CA SER A 157 -27.25 24.71 -7.41
C SER A 157 -25.74 25.02 -7.28
N THR A 158 -25.36 25.91 -6.36
CA THR A 158 -23.96 26.29 -6.12
C THR A 158 -23.17 25.18 -5.42
N TYR A 159 -23.74 24.52 -4.40
CA TYR A 159 -23.08 23.39 -3.75
C TYR A 159 -22.81 22.26 -4.74
N HIS A 160 -23.80 21.92 -5.57
CA HIS A 160 -23.62 20.89 -6.60
C HIS A 160 -22.46 21.23 -7.54
N LEU A 161 -22.28 22.51 -7.93
CA LEU A 161 -21.16 22.95 -8.74
C LEU A 161 -19.82 22.77 -8.00
N ILE A 162 -19.73 23.13 -6.72
CA ILE A 162 -18.50 22.99 -5.91
C ILE A 162 -18.13 21.51 -5.78
N TYR A 163 -19.09 20.64 -5.45
CA TYR A 163 -18.85 19.20 -5.36
C TYR A 163 -18.41 18.63 -6.71
N LYS A 164 -19.07 19.02 -7.81
CA LYS A 164 -18.71 18.56 -9.16
C LYS A 164 -17.32 19.05 -9.59
N GLN A 165 -16.95 20.29 -9.25
CA GLN A 165 -15.62 20.83 -9.51
C GLN A 165 -14.54 20.09 -8.71
N GLN A 166 -14.81 19.78 -7.43
CA GLN A 166 -13.86 19.06 -6.58
C GLN A 166 -13.67 17.61 -7.04
N GLN A 167 -14.74 16.94 -7.48
CA GLN A 167 -14.66 15.58 -8.04
C GLN A 167 -13.82 15.57 -9.32
N ILE A 168 -14.11 16.47 -10.26
CA ILE A 168 -13.38 16.51 -11.54
C ILE A 168 -11.91 16.86 -11.32
N GLU A 169 -11.59 17.75 -10.39
CA GLU A 169 -10.20 18.01 -10.03
C GLU A 169 -9.47 16.72 -9.64
N ARG A 170 -10.05 15.89 -8.77
CA ARG A 170 -9.40 14.64 -8.35
C ARG A 170 -9.26 13.65 -9.50
N GLU A 171 -10.28 13.50 -10.33
CA GLU A 171 -10.25 12.64 -11.53
C GLU A 171 -9.19 13.10 -12.54
N THR A 172 -9.07 14.42 -12.77
CA THR A 172 -8.01 15.01 -13.60
C THR A 172 -6.63 14.70 -13.02
N ARG A 173 -6.46 14.88 -11.70
CA ARG A 173 -5.19 14.58 -11.01
C ARG A 173 -4.80 13.11 -11.15
N VAL A 174 -5.75 12.19 -10.99
CA VAL A 174 -5.51 10.76 -11.19
C VAL A 174 -5.12 10.46 -12.64
N THR A 175 -5.88 10.97 -13.61
CA THR A 175 -5.66 10.70 -15.04
C THR A 175 -4.28 11.18 -15.50
N GLU A 176 -3.89 12.37 -15.06
CA GLU A 176 -2.60 12.97 -15.37
C GLU A 176 -1.45 12.26 -14.63
N SER A 177 -1.66 11.81 -13.39
CA SER A 177 -0.68 10.99 -12.68
C SER A 177 -0.40 9.66 -13.41
N ILE A 178 -1.44 9.02 -13.94
CA ILE A 178 -1.32 7.79 -14.74
C ILE A 178 -0.58 8.08 -16.04
N SER A 179 -0.92 9.18 -16.73
CA SER A 179 -0.30 9.50 -18.02
C SER A 179 1.20 9.84 -17.89
N ARG A 180 1.58 10.52 -16.80
CA ARG A 180 2.97 10.94 -16.55
C ARG A 180 3.85 9.82 -15.99
N VAL A 181 3.33 9.05 -15.04
CA VAL A 181 4.13 8.11 -14.23
C VAL A 181 3.86 6.65 -14.60
N GLY A 182 2.71 6.34 -15.20
CA GLY A 182 2.28 4.97 -15.46
C GLY A 182 3.19 4.17 -16.38
N SER A 183 3.75 4.79 -17.43
CA SER A 183 4.65 4.11 -18.37
C SER A 183 5.97 3.70 -17.72
N ALA A 184 6.58 4.60 -16.93
CA ALA A 184 7.80 4.34 -16.19
C ALA A 184 7.59 3.22 -15.16
N VAL A 185 6.50 3.30 -14.39
CA VAL A 185 6.13 2.29 -13.40
C VAL A 185 5.86 0.93 -14.03
N PHE A 186 5.14 0.88 -15.16
CA PHE A 186 4.89 -0.36 -15.88
C PHE A 186 6.18 -1.01 -16.37
N MET A 187 7.10 -0.21 -16.93
CA MET A 187 8.38 -0.71 -17.43
C MET A 187 9.27 -1.23 -16.29
N ALA A 188 9.28 -0.54 -15.14
CA ALA A 188 9.97 -1.02 -13.94
C ALA A 188 9.37 -2.32 -13.40
N ALA A 189 8.03 -2.44 -13.38
CA ALA A 189 7.36 -3.67 -12.99
C ALA A 189 7.67 -4.81 -13.96
N PHE A 190 7.67 -4.56 -15.27
CA PHE A 190 7.94 -5.56 -16.30
C PHE A 190 9.38 -6.08 -16.26
N THR A 191 10.37 -5.19 -16.16
CA THR A 191 11.78 -5.60 -16.06
C THR A 191 12.03 -6.43 -14.80
N THR A 192 11.46 -5.99 -13.68
CA THR A 192 11.59 -6.70 -12.40
C THR A 192 10.85 -8.04 -12.41
N PHE A 193 9.69 -8.09 -13.05
CA PHE A 193 8.95 -9.33 -13.29
C PHE A 193 9.77 -10.32 -14.12
N ALA A 194 10.38 -9.87 -15.22
CA ALA A 194 11.21 -10.72 -16.08
C ALA A 194 12.44 -11.28 -15.33
N ALA A 195 13.11 -10.44 -14.52
CA ALA A 195 14.21 -10.88 -13.66
C ALA A 195 13.75 -11.94 -12.64
N ARG A 196 12.62 -11.70 -11.96
CA ARG A 196 12.04 -12.63 -10.98
C ARG A 196 11.59 -13.94 -11.64
N PHE A 197 11.00 -13.87 -12.82
CA PHE A 197 10.62 -15.04 -13.63
C PHE A 197 11.84 -15.87 -14.03
N SER A 198 12.94 -15.24 -14.45
CA SER A 198 14.19 -15.94 -14.79
C SER A 198 14.71 -16.78 -13.62
N MET A 199 14.63 -16.26 -12.38
CA MET A 199 15.03 -17.01 -11.18
C MET A 199 14.14 -18.23 -10.90
N THR A 200 12.86 -18.20 -11.28
CA THR A 200 11.95 -19.34 -11.09
C THR A 200 12.33 -20.56 -11.94
N LEU A 201 13.07 -20.37 -13.03
CA LEU A 201 13.56 -21.43 -13.91
C LEU A 201 14.83 -22.13 -13.38
N SER A 202 15.39 -21.66 -12.28
CA SER A 202 16.59 -22.25 -11.68
C SER A 202 16.31 -23.61 -11.04
N SER A 203 17.33 -24.48 -11.01
CA SER A 203 17.27 -25.82 -10.44
C SER A 203 17.34 -25.85 -8.90
N LEU A 204 17.86 -24.78 -8.29
CA LEU A 204 17.99 -24.66 -6.84
C LEU A 204 16.63 -24.27 -6.23
N THR A 205 16.10 -25.13 -5.36
CA THR A 205 14.78 -24.92 -4.72
C THR A 205 14.66 -23.55 -4.07
N ALA A 206 15.69 -23.09 -3.33
CA ALA A 206 15.68 -21.79 -2.68
C ALA A 206 15.55 -20.61 -3.67
N PHE A 207 16.22 -20.67 -4.82
CA PHE A 207 16.14 -19.62 -5.84
C PHE A 207 14.80 -19.63 -6.57
N ARG A 208 14.27 -20.82 -6.88
CA ARG A 208 12.94 -20.96 -7.46
C ARG A 208 11.86 -20.41 -6.52
N GLN A 209 11.97 -20.71 -5.23
CA GLN A 209 11.05 -20.25 -4.20
C GLN A 209 11.08 -18.72 -4.03
N MET A 210 12.28 -18.15 -3.93
CA MET A 210 12.49 -16.71 -3.86
C MET A 210 11.97 -15.99 -5.11
N GLY A 211 12.22 -16.54 -6.31
CA GLY A 211 11.73 -15.99 -7.57
C GLY A 211 10.21 -15.92 -7.64
N GLN A 212 9.51 -16.99 -7.25
CA GLN A 212 8.04 -17.04 -7.27
C GLN A 212 7.41 -16.05 -6.30
N PHE A 213 8.01 -15.90 -5.11
CA PHE A 213 7.49 -15.02 -4.07
C PHE A 213 7.70 -13.54 -4.43
N LEU A 214 8.91 -13.21 -4.88
CA LEU A 214 9.18 -11.87 -5.41
C LEU A 214 8.25 -11.58 -6.60
N MET A 215 8.09 -12.49 -7.55
CA MET A 215 7.21 -12.28 -8.72
C MET A 215 5.77 -11.95 -8.30
N THR A 216 5.25 -12.66 -7.29
CA THR A 216 3.92 -12.43 -6.72
C THR A 216 3.80 -11.05 -6.08
N ILE A 217 4.79 -10.63 -5.27
CA ILE A 217 4.80 -9.29 -4.66
C ILE A 217 4.83 -8.20 -5.72
N MET A 218 5.62 -8.37 -6.79
CA MET A 218 5.72 -7.38 -7.85
C MET A 218 4.35 -7.12 -8.50
N LEU A 219 3.70 -8.20 -8.94
CA LEU A 219 2.41 -8.11 -9.61
C LEU A 219 1.31 -7.59 -8.69
N THR A 220 1.21 -8.12 -7.47
CA THR A 220 0.19 -7.69 -6.51
C THR A 220 0.38 -6.22 -6.14
N SER A 221 1.60 -5.79 -5.82
CA SER A 221 1.88 -4.37 -5.49
C SER A 221 1.49 -3.43 -6.62
N TRP A 222 1.86 -3.77 -7.86
CA TRP A 222 1.54 -2.95 -9.03
C TRP A 222 0.01 -2.88 -9.27
N VAL A 223 -0.68 -4.02 -9.22
CA VAL A 223 -2.14 -4.09 -9.42
C VAL A 223 -2.88 -3.31 -8.31
N PHE A 224 -2.52 -3.47 -7.05
CA PHE A 224 -3.15 -2.72 -5.95
C PHE A 224 -2.86 -1.22 -6.04
N SER A 225 -1.66 -0.83 -6.47
CA SER A 225 -1.38 0.60 -6.66
C SER A 225 -2.25 1.22 -7.76
N MET A 226 -2.43 0.51 -8.89
CA MET A 226 -3.26 0.98 -10.00
C MET A 226 -4.76 0.96 -9.72
N PHE A 227 -5.28 -0.14 -9.14
CA PHE A 227 -6.72 -0.38 -9.04
C PHE A 227 -7.31 -0.12 -7.66
N PHE A 228 -6.49 0.09 -6.63
CA PHE A 228 -6.96 0.38 -5.28
C PHE A 228 -6.53 1.77 -4.79
N PHE A 229 -5.23 2.11 -4.88
CA PHE A 229 -4.74 3.41 -4.40
C PHE A 229 -5.24 4.59 -5.25
N LEU A 230 -5.12 4.51 -6.57
CA LEU A 230 -5.54 5.60 -7.45
C LEU A 230 -7.05 5.90 -7.37
N PRO A 231 -7.97 4.91 -7.38
CA PRO A 231 -9.39 5.17 -7.16
C PRO A 231 -9.71 5.71 -5.76
N LEU A 232 -8.91 5.39 -4.74
CA LEU A 232 -9.07 5.95 -3.39
C LEU A 232 -8.67 7.44 -3.34
N CYS A 233 -7.84 7.90 -4.28
CA CYS A 233 -7.44 9.30 -4.43
C CYS A 233 -8.35 10.11 -5.37
N ALA A 234 -9.17 9.44 -6.18
CA ALA A 234 -10.22 10.07 -7.01
C ALA A 234 -11.37 10.62 -6.15
#